data_AF-A0A016T1F0-F1
#
_entry.id   AF-A0A016T1F0-F1
#
_cell.length_a   1.000
_cell.length_b   1.000
_cell.length_c   1.000
_cell.angle_alpha   90.00
_cell.angle_beta   90.00
_cell.angle_gamma   90.00
#
_symmetry.space_group_name_H-M   'P 1'
#
loop_
_entity.id
_entity.type
_entity.pdbx_description
1 polymer ?
#
loop_
_entity_poly.entity_id
_entity_poly.type
_entity_poly.pdbx_seq_one_letter_code
_entity_poly.pdbx_strand_id
1 'polypeptide(L)'
;MASAIVVGEGKLAAVMTKMLCSCGTPVALYGAEKSTRETVKSMLQEHVEESFPLQFVDDLRHQQEMLSRLLGNLRMTDDVSRLFGEVIVDATQGHNSALLRAVRRFVPDAVVMSLDGAVSDEKTVGVHVYEPFEITRIMQIVPYPATDSTSVARVRSLLKNAQIVELDRKQGDMAERYGPLIQL
;
A
#
# COMPACT_ATOMS: atom_id res chain seq x y z
N MET A 1 -13.99 -6.09 -6.71
CA MET A 1 -12.86 -6.42 -5.80
C MET A 1 -11.79 -5.42 -6.15
N ALA A 2 -11.43 -4.53 -5.23
CA ALA A 2 -10.49 -3.44 -5.54
C ALA A 2 -9.11 -4.02 -5.88
N SER A 3 -8.44 -3.46 -6.88
CA SER A 3 -7.06 -3.78 -7.25
C SER A 3 -6.19 -2.54 -7.11
N ALA A 4 -4.94 -2.74 -6.72
CA ALA A 4 -4.03 -1.65 -6.41
C ALA A 4 -2.78 -1.68 -7.29
N ILE A 5 -2.27 -0.50 -7.64
CA ILE A 5 -0.96 -0.33 -8.25
C ILE A 5 -0.08 0.38 -7.23
N VAL A 6 0.95 -0.27 -6.71
CA VAL A 6 1.95 0.39 -5.85
C VAL A 6 3.07 0.91 -6.74
N VAL A 7 3.34 2.20 -6.65
CA VAL A 7 4.37 2.88 -7.45
C VAL A 7 5.49 3.36 -6.54
N GLY A 8 6.72 2.98 -6.89
CA GLY A 8 7.91 3.39 -6.17
C GLY A 8 8.68 2.23 -5.57
N GLU A 9 9.60 2.57 -4.67
CA GLU A 9 10.59 1.65 -4.13
C GLU A 9 10.86 1.92 -2.64
N GLY A 10 11.64 1.02 -2.03
CA GLY A 10 12.02 1.13 -0.63
C GLY A 10 11.01 0.50 0.33
N LYS A 11 11.23 0.75 1.63
CA LYS A 11 10.54 0.05 2.74
C LYS A 11 9.02 0.25 2.68
N LEU A 12 8.57 1.49 2.54
CA LEU A 12 7.13 1.81 2.55
C LEU A 12 6.39 1.16 1.37
N ALA A 13 6.96 1.18 0.17
CA ALA A 13 6.40 0.49 -0.99
C ALA A 13 6.32 -1.02 -0.77
N ALA A 14 7.36 -1.63 -0.17
CA ALA A 14 7.37 -3.05 0.14
C ALA A 14 6.31 -3.43 1.17
N VAL A 15 6.20 -2.65 2.26
CA VAL A 15 5.22 -2.83 3.34
C VAL A 15 3.79 -2.72 2.82
N MET A 16 3.49 -1.68 2.03
CA MET A 16 2.19 -1.49 1.41
C MET A 16 1.81 -2.64 0.50
N THR A 17 2.75 -3.06 -0.36
CA THR A 17 2.54 -4.20 -1.25
C THR A 17 2.24 -5.47 -0.47
N LYS A 18 3.03 -5.75 0.58
CA LYS A 18 2.83 -6.92 1.45
C LYS A 18 1.46 -6.90 2.09
N MET A 19 1.03 -5.78 2.70
CA MET A 19 -0.25 -5.72 3.41
C MET A 19 -1.44 -5.92 2.47
N LEU A 20 -1.42 -5.26 1.31
CA LEU A 20 -2.49 -5.39 0.32
C LEU A 20 -2.59 -6.84 -0.20
N CYS A 21 -1.47 -7.44 -0.58
CA CYS A 21 -1.42 -8.84 -1.03
C CYS A 21 -1.89 -9.80 0.06
N SER A 22 -1.43 -9.62 1.31
CA SER A 22 -1.78 -10.48 2.45
C SER A 22 -3.28 -10.47 2.75
N CYS A 23 -3.96 -9.35 2.47
CA CYS A 23 -5.41 -9.23 2.60
C CYS A 23 -6.18 -9.70 1.34
N GLY A 24 -5.50 -10.31 0.37
CA GLY A 24 -6.10 -10.84 -0.86
C GLY A 24 -6.36 -9.79 -1.94
N THR A 25 -5.86 -8.57 -1.79
CA THR A 25 -5.97 -7.53 -2.82
C THR A 25 -4.97 -7.84 -3.94
N PRO A 26 -5.37 -7.90 -5.22
CA PRO A 26 -4.43 -7.97 -6.33
C PRO A 26 -3.60 -6.70 -6.42
N VAL A 27 -2.27 -6.83 -6.46
CA VAL A 27 -1.33 -5.71 -6.47
C VAL A 27 -0.40 -5.79 -7.67
N ALA A 28 -0.27 -4.68 -8.40
CA ALA A 28 0.83 -4.47 -9.34
C ALA A 28 1.89 -3.55 -8.72
N LEU A 29 3.11 -4.02 -8.50
CA LEU A 29 4.24 -3.21 -8.04
C LEU A 29 5.03 -2.71 -9.26
N TYR A 30 5.12 -1.39 -9.41
CA TYR A 30 5.75 -0.71 -10.54
C TYR A 30 6.88 0.22 -10.11
N GLY A 31 7.99 0.20 -10.85
CA GLY A 31 9.15 1.06 -10.61
C GLY A 31 10.01 0.68 -9.41
N ALA A 32 9.87 -0.56 -8.93
CA ALA A 32 10.65 -1.09 -7.80
C ALA A 32 11.91 -1.81 -8.29
N GLU A 33 13.06 -1.51 -7.69
CA GLU A 33 14.31 -2.25 -7.91
C GLU A 33 14.23 -3.73 -7.49
N LYS A 34 15.20 -4.52 -7.96
CA LYS A 34 15.32 -5.94 -7.60
C LYS A 34 15.36 -6.17 -6.08
N SER A 35 16.07 -5.31 -5.35
CA SER A 35 16.15 -5.31 -3.89
C SER A 35 14.76 -5.25 -3.25
N THR A 36 13.95 -4.26 -3.62
CA THR A 36 12.58 -4.07 -3.12
C THR A 36 11.69 -5.27 -3.47
N ARG A 37 11.82 -5.83 -4.68
CA ARG A 37 11.06 -7.02 -5.11
C ARG A 37 11.39 -8.25 -4.26
N GLU A 38 12.67 -8.45 -3.94
CA GLU A 38 13.12 -9.54 -3.07
C GLU A 38 12.64 -9.33 -1.64
N THR A 39 12.69 -8.09 -1.12
CA THR A 39 12.13 -7.74 0.19
C THR A 39 10.64 -8.08 0.27
N VAL A 40 9.83 -7.72 -0.73
CA VAL A 40 8.39 -8.05 -0.75
C VAL A 40 8.17 -9.56 -0.67
N LYS A 41 8.92 -10.34 -1.46
CA LYS A 41 8.81 -11.81 -1.42
C LYS A 41 9.16 -12.37 -0.04
N SER A 42 10.24 -11.88 0.57
CA SER A 42 10.66 -12.29 1.92
C SER A 42 9.59 -11.97 2.95
N MET A 43 9.02 -10.76 2.92
CA MET A 43 7.98 -10.35 3.87
C MET A 43 6.67 -11.13 3.70
N LEU A 44 6.33 -11.55 2.47
CA LEU A 44 5.18 -12.43 2.22
C LEU A 44 5.43 -13.85 2.71
N GLN A 45 6.64 -14.36 2.54
CA GLN A 45 7.03 -15.67 3.06
C GLN A 45 6.98 -15.68 4.60
N GLU A 46 7.63 -14.71 5.24
CA GLU A 46 7.63 -14.53 6.70
C GLU A 46 6.19 -14.43 7.25
N HIS A 47 5.33 -13.66 6.58
CA HIS A 47 3.93 -13.54 6.97
C HIS A 47 3.18 -14.89 6.96
N VAL A 48 3.44 -15.75 5.98
CA VAL A 48 2.82 -17.08 5.89
C VAL A 48 3.36 -18.00 6.98
N GLU A 49 4.68 -17.95 7.23
CA GLU A 49 5.33 -18.74 8.28
C GLU A 49 4.82 -18.36 9.68
N GLU A 50 4.60 -17.07 9.94
CA GLU A 50 3.98 -16.57 11.18
C GLU A 50 2.51 -16.98 11.31
N SER A 51 1.76 -16.95 10.20
CA SER A 51 0.33 -17.27 10.20
C SER A 51 0.05 -18.76 10.36
N PHE A 52 0.95 -19.61 9.86
CA PHE A 52 0.86 -21.07 9.91
C PHE A 52 2.15 -21.64 10.49
N PRO A 53 2.35 -21.63 11.82
CA PRO A 53 3.58 -22.12 12.43
C PRO A 53 3.78 -23.61 12.14
N LEU A 54 5.01 -23.99 11.78
CA LEU A 54 5.37 -25.36 11.42
C LEU A 54 5.30 -26.28 12.65
N GLN A 55 4.29 -27.15 12.71
CA GLN A 55 4.17 -28.18 13.74
C GLN A 55 4.34 -29.58 13.14
N PHE A 56 3.89 -29.78 11.90
CA PHE A 56 3.94 -31.03 11.16
C PHE A 56 4.33 -30.79 9.69
N VAL A 57 4.73 -31.86 8.98
CA VAL A 57 5.12 -31.78 7.56
C VAL A 57 3.98 -31.26 6.66
N ASP A 58 2.73 -31.50 7.04
CA ASP A 58 1.56 -31.03 6.30
C ASP A 58 1.46 -29.50 6.31
N ASP A 59 1.96 -28.84 7.35
CA ASP A 59 1.97 -27.38 7.43
C ASP A 59 2.89 -26.77 6.38
N LEU A 60 3.98 -27.44 5.99
CA LEU A 60 4.84 -26.98 4.88
C LEU A 60 4.07 -26.90 3.56
N ARG A 61 3.18 -27.87 3.32
CA ARG A 61 2.35 -27.89 2.11
C ARG A 61 1.36 -26.73 2.12
N HIS A 62 0.73 -26.48 3.27
CA HIS A 62 -0.19 -25.36 3.44
C HIS A 62 0.53 -24.00 3.31
N GLN A 63 1.72 -23.86 3.88
CA GLN A 63 2.54 -22.65 3.73
C GLN A 63 2.89 -22.40 2.26
N GLN A 64 3.35 -23.41 1.53
CA GLN A 64 3.67 -23.28 0.11
C GLN A 64 2.45 -22.92 -0.73
N GLU A 65 1.31 -23.54 -0.48
CA GLU A 65 0.06 -23.24 -1.17
C GLU A 65 -0.38 -21.80 -0.91
N MET A 66 -0.40 -21.37 0.36
CA MET A 66 -0.77 -20.01 0.74
C MET A 66 0.17 -18.97 0.14
N LEU A 67 1.49 -19.20 0.21
CA LEU A 67 2.48 -18.33 -0.41
C LEU A 67 2.27 -18.22 -1.93
N SER A 68 2.00 -19.35 -2.60
CA SER A 68 1.72 -19.36 -4.05
C SER A 68 0.49 -18.52 -4.40
N ARG A 69 -0.56 -18.56 -3.57
CA ARG A 69 -1.75 -17.72 -3.75
C ARG A 69 -1.46 -16.24 -3.56
N LEU A 70 -0.71 -15.88 -2.52
CA LEU A 70 -0.31 -14.49 -2.27
C LEU A 70 0.56 -13.94 -3.41
N LEU A 71 1.52 -14.74 -3.89
CA LEU A 71 2.35 -14.37 -5.03
C LEU A 71 1.55 -14.33 -6.34
N GLY A 72 0.52 -15.16 -6.50
CA GLY A 72 -0.41 -15.11 -7.63
C GLY A 72 -1.19 -13.78 -7.70
N ASN A 73 -1.42 -13.14 -6.55
CA ASN A 73 -2.02 -11.80 -6.47
C ASN A 73 -1.02 -10.67 -6.71
N LEU A 74 0.29 -10.96 -6.72
CA LEU A 74 1.35 -9.97 -6.86
C LEU A 74 1.94 -9.99 -8.27
N ARG A 75 1.82 -8.88 -8.98
CA ARG A 75 2.48 -8.63 -10.26
C ARG A 75 3.59 -7.60 -10.09
N MET A 76 4.85 -8.01 -10.21
CA MET A 76 5.98 -7.08 -10.25
C MET A 76 6.38 -6.81 -11.70
N THR A 77 6.33 -5.56 -12.16
CA THR A 77 6.61 -5.24 -13.56
C THR A 77 7.16 -3.83 -13.75
N ASP A 78 8.00 -3.67 -14.78
CA ASP A 78 8.50 -2.37 -15.26
C ASP A 78 7.73 -1.87 -16.49
N ASP A 79 6.73 -2.61 -16.93
CA ASP A 79 5.94 -2.31 -18.13
C ASP A 79 4.59 -1.71 -17.74
N VAL A 80 4.41 -0.42 -18.01
CA VAL A 80 3.21 0.35 -17.65
C VAL A 80 1.96 -0.17 -18.37
N SER A 81 2.11 -0.74 -19.57
CA SER A 81 0.99 -1.26 -20.37
C SER A 81 0.29 -2.46 -19.73
N ARG A 82 0.97 -3.09 -18.76
CA ARG A 82 0.50 -4.27 -18.03
C ARG A 82 -0.20 -3.91 -16.73
N LEU A 83 -0.30 -2.62 -16.39
CA LEU A 83 -0.90 -2.17 -15.15
C LEU A 83 -2.42 -2.05 -15.29
N PHE A 84 -3.12 -2.59 -14.31
CA PHE A 84 -4.56 -2.42 -14.13
C PHE A 84 -4.82 -2.28 -12.64
N GLY A 85 -5.66 -1.31 -12.27
CA GLY A 85 -5.85 -0.94 -10.88
C GLY A 85 -6.96 0.10 -10.74
N GLU A 86 -7.71 0.02 -9.64
CA GLU A 86 -8.68 1.06 -9.28
C GLU A 86 -8.03 2.16 -8.44
N VAL A 87 -6.97 1.83 -7.71
CA VAL A 87 -6.22 2.75 -6.84
C VAL A 87 -4.72 2.65 -7.11
N ILE A 88 -4.06 3.78 -7.31
CA ILE A 88 -2.61 3.92 -7.38
C ILE A 88 -2.13 4.35 -6.00
N VAL A 89 -1.31 3.53 -5.33
CA VAL A 89 -0.58 3.88 -4.12
C VAL A 89 0.76 4.49 -4.53
N ASP A 90 0.88 5.81 -4.38
CA ASP A 90 2.12 6.53 -4.65
C ASP A 90 3.00 6.54 -3.41
N ALA A 91 4.02 5.68 -3.44
CA ALA A 91 5.06 5.56 -2.43
C ALA A 91 6.41 6.11 -2.92
N THR A 92 6.40 6.99 -3.94
CA THR A 92 7.63 7.59 -4.46
C THR A 92 8.13 8.71 -3.54
N GLN A 93 9.46 8.85 -3.43
CA GLN A 93 10.05 9.98 -2.70
C GLN A 93 9.99 11.23 -3.59
N GLY A 94 9.05 12.13 -3.30
CA GLY A 94 8.95 13.43 -3.93
C GLY A 94 7.75 13.64 -4.87
N HIS A 95 7.43 14.92 -5.06
CA HIS A 95 6.24 15.35 -5.78
C HIS A 95 6.21 14.89 -7.24
N ASN A 96 5.09 14.28 -7.65
CA ASN A 96 4.74 14.02 -9.05
C ASN A 96 5.85 13.32 -9.85
N SER A 97 6.37 12.22 -9.29
CA SER A 97 7.45 11.44 -9.87
C SER A 97 7.16 11.04 -11.34
N ALA A 98 8.23 10.85 -12.11
CA ALA A 98 8.11 10.40 -13.50
C ALA A 98 7.37 9.05 -13.61
N LEU A 99 7.57 8.18 -12.62
CA LEU A 99 6.88 6.90 -12.49
C LEU A 99 5.37 7.10 -12.31
N LEU A 100 4.95 7.93 -11.35
CA LEU A 100 3.53 8.22 -11.15
C LEU A 100 2.89 8.81 -12.41
N ARG A 101 3.56 9.78 -13.05
CA ARG A 101 3.07 10.38 -14.31
C ARG A 101 2.91 9.36 -15.41
N ALA A 102 3.82 8.39 -15.51
CA ALA A 102 3.70 7.30 -16.48
C ALA A 102 2.45 6.46 -16.18
N VAL A 103 2.28 5.98 -14.95
CA VAL A 103 1.12 5.15 -14.57
C VAL A 103 -0.20 5.89 -14.81
N ARG A 104 -0.31 7.16 -14.42
CA ARG A 104 -1.53 7.97 -14.61
C ARG A 104 -1.92 8.16 -16.08
N ARG A 105 -0.98 8.10 -17.02
CA ARG A 105 -1.30 8.16 -18.46
C ARG A 105 -1.97 6.88 -18.97
N PHE A 106 -1.59 5.73 -18.42
CA PHE A 106 -2.14 4.43 -18.82
C PHE A 106 -3.40 4.05 -18.03
N VAL A 107 -3.52 4.54 -16.78
CA VAL A 107 -4.66 4.29 -15.92
C VAL A 107 -5.25 5.62 -15.41
N PRO A 108 -5.79 6.48 -16.30
CA PRO A 108 -6.22 7.84 -15.96
C PRO A 108 -7.46 7.90 -15.04
N ASP A 109 -8.17 6.79 -14.92
CA ASP A 109 -9.37 6.68 -14.08
C ASP A 109 -9.11 6.16 -12.67
N ALA A 110 -7.89 5.68 -12.41
CA ALA A 110 -7.52 5.23 -11.07
C ALA A 110 -7.35 6.42 -10.12
N VAL A 111 -7.78 6.22 -8.88
CA VAL A 111 -7.60 7.18 -7.80
C VAL A 111 -6.17 7.08 -7.29
N VAL A 112 -5.52 8.21 -7.05
CA VAL A 112 -4.17 8.22 -6.49
C VAL A 112 -4.26 8.40 -4.97
N MET A 113 -3.70 7.47 -4.21
CA MET A 113 -3.44 7.58 -2.79
C MET A 113 -1.97 7.99 -2.61
N SER A 114 -1.71 9.26 -2.32
CA SER A 114 -0.35 9.79 -2.17
C SER A 114 0.09 9.75 -0.71
N LEU A 115 1.18 9.00 -0.44
CA LEU A 115 1.73 8.85 0.90
C LEU A 115 2.62 10.03 1.33
N ASP A 116 3.04 10.86 0.38
CA ASP A 116 3.86 12.06 0.60
C ASP A 116 3.01 13.36 0.64
N GLY A 117 1.68 13.25 0.50
CA GLY A 117 0.76 14.40 0.56
C GLY A 117 0.94 15.45 -0.54
N ALA A 118 1.67 15.08 -1.60
CA ALA A 118 2.45 15.98 -2.43
C ALA A 118 1.72 16.55 -3.66
N VAL A 119 0.52 16.06 -3.99
CA VAL A 119 -0.21 16.43 -5.21
C VAL A 119 -1.70 16.56 -4.89
N SER A 120 -2.34 17.62 -5.39
CA SER A 120 -3.74 17.93 -5.10
C SER A 120 -4.56 18.19 -6.36
N ASP A 121 -4.94 17.11 -7.04
CA ASP A 121 -6.01 17.15 -8.02
C ASP A 121 -7.23 16.36 -7.52
N GLU A 122 -8.33 16.42 -8.27
CA GLU A 122 -9.61 15.85 -7.83
C GLU A 122 -9.52 14.35 -7.52
N LYS A 123 -8.70 13.61 -8.28
CA LYS A 123 -8.52 12.16 -8.13
C LYS A 123 -7.36 11.78 -7.21
N THR A 124 -6.70 12.74 -6.57
CA THR A 124 -5.60 12.49 -5.64
C THR A 124 -6.04 12.72 -4.20
N VAL A 125 -5.84 11.70 -3.38
CA VAL A 125 -6.12 11.68 -1.94
C VAL A 125 -4.78 11.64 -1.22
N GLY A 126 -4.47 12.68 -0.46
CA GLY A 126 -3.31 12.67 0.44
C GLY A 126 -3.57 11.78 1.64
N VAL A 127 -2.60 10.95 2.01
CA VAL A 127 -2.68 10.09 3.19
C VAL A 127 -1.39 10.25 3.99
N HIS A 128 -1.53 10.57 5.26
CA HIS A 128 -0.43 10.58 6.21
C HIS A 128 -0.28 9.20 6.85
N VAL A 129 0.96 8.73 6.98
CA VAL A 129 1.31 7.40 7.48
C VAL A 129 2.01 7.55 8.83
N TYR A 130 1.54 6.84 9.86
CA TYR A 130 2.15 6.89 11.19
C TYR A 130 3.12 5.73 11.42
N GLU A 131 4.38 6.06 11.72
CA GLU A 131 5.42 5.08 12.02
C GLU A 131 5.37 4.56 13.47
N PRO A 132 5.75 3.29 13.76
CA PRO A 132 6.16 2.25 12.82
C PRO A 132 4.95 1.62 12.12
N PHE A 133 4.82 1.87 10.82
CA PHE A 133 3.57 1.61 10.11
C PHE A 133 3.27 0.12 9.93
N GLU A 134 4.31 -0.72 9.89
CA GLU A 134 4.16 -2.18 9.82
C GLU A 134 3.33 -2.75 10.99
N ILE A 135 3.42 -2.09 12.14
CA ILE A 135 2.81 -2.53 13.40
C ILE A 135 1.49 -1.78 13.63
N THR A 136 1.54 -0.45 13.55
CA THR A 136 0.37 0.39 13.89
C THR A 136 -0.75 0.19 12.87
N ARG A 137 -0.40 0.13 11.57
CA ARG A 137 -1.36 0.16 10.45
C ARG A 137 -2.34 1.33 10.57
N ILE A 138 -1.83 2.48 11.00
CA ILE A 138 -2.62 3.69 11.18
C ILE A 138 -2.29 4.67 10.07
N MET A 139 -3.34 5.22 9.45
CA MET A 139 -3.24 6.27 8.43
C MET A 139 -4.27 7.36 8.70
N GLN A 140 -3.99 8.58 8.25
CA GLN A 140 -4.95 9.68 8.25
C GLN A 140 -5.16 10.17 6.82
N ILE A 141 -6.42 10.24 6.38
CA ILE A 141 -6.74 10.91 5.12
C ILE A 141 -6.63 12.42 5.33
N VAL A 142 -5.76 13.06 4.53
CA VAL A 142 -5.55 14.50 4.57
C VAL A 142 -6.58 15.15 3.65
N PRO A 143 -7.54 15.93 4.18
CA PRO A 143 -8.58 16.53 3.37
C PRO A 143 -7.98 17.63 2.49
N TYR A 144 -8.26 17.57 1.19
CA TYR A 144 -7.91 18.64 0.25
C TYR A 144 -9.17 19.19 -0.44
N PRO A 145 -9.32 20.51 -0.62
CA PRO A 145 -10.54 21.10 -1.16
C PRO A 145 -10.94 20.62 -2.56
N ALA A 146 -9.95 20.21 -3.36
CA ALA A 146 -10.16 19.75 -4.73
C ALA A 146 -10.58 18.27 -4.81
N THR A 147 -10.31 17.46 -3.78
CA THR A 147 -10.50 16.00 -3.84
C THR A 147 -11.98 15.64 -3.82
N ASP A 148 -12.42 14.79 -4.76
CA ASP A 148 -13.81 14.36 -4.83
C ASP A 148 -14.15 13.29 -3.76
N SER A 149 -15.39 13.34 -3.26
CA SER A 149 -15.86 12.41 -2.23
C SER A 149 -15.81 10.93 -2.65
N THR A 150 -15.94 10.66 -3.95
CA THR A 150 -15.85 9.33 -4.53
C THR A 150 -14.43 8.75 -4.49
N SER A 151 -13.40 9.56 -4.73
CA SER A 151 -12.01 9.12 -4.56
C SER A 151 -11.69 8.82 -3.10
N VAL A 152 -12.14 9.68 -2.18
CA VAL A 152 -11.98 9.43 -0.74
C VAL A 152 -12.65 8.11 -0.34
N ALA A 153 -13.88 7.85 -0.80
CA ALA A 153 -14.58 6.60 -0.51
C ALA A 153 -13.84 5.36 -1.05
N ARG A 154 -13.23 5.45 -2.25
CA ARG A 154 -12.41 4.36 -2.82
C ARG A 154 -11.16 4.10 -1.98
N VAL A 155 -10.45 5.15 -1.58
CA VAL A 155 -9.28 5.01 -0.69
C VAL A 155 -9.69 4.40 0.65
N ARG A 156 -10.76 4.88 1.27
CA ARG A 156 -11.29 4.27 2.51
C ARG A 156 -11.61 2.79 2.35
N SER A 157 -12.21 2.40 1.23
CA SER A 157 -12.49 0.99 0.96
C SER A 157 -11.21 0.18 0.84
N LEU A 158 -10.16 0.72 0.22
CA LEU A 158 -8.85 0.07 0.13
C LEU A 158 -8.23 -0.09 1.52
N LEU A 159 -8.21 0.97 2.34
CA LEU A 159 -7.67 0.93 3.70
C LEU A 159 -8.40 -0.10 4.56
N LYS A 160 -9.73 -0.12 4.51
CA LYS A 160 -10.54 -1.11 5.22
C LYS A 160 -10.22 -2.54 4.79
N ASN A 161 -10.08 -2.80 3.49
CA ASN A 161 -9.72 -4.12 2.99
C ASN A 161 -8.31 -4.53 3.43
N ALA A 162 -7.39 -3.58 3.52
CA ALA A 162 -6.03 -3.78 4.00
C ALA A 162 -5.92 -3.86 5.53
N GLN A 163 -7.04 -3.78 6.26
CA GLN A 163 -7.09 -3.72 7.73
C GLN A 163 -6.26 -2.55 8.30
N ILE A 164 -6.25 -1.43 7.59
CA ILE A 164 -5.61 -0.18 8.02
C ILE A 164 -6.68 0.69 8.71
N VAL A 165 -6.33 1.21 9.88
CA VAL A 165 -7.18 2.09 10.67
C VAL A 165 -7.03 3.53 10.16
N GLU A 166 -8.14 4.13 9.73
CA GLU A 166 -8.21 5.56 9.43
C GLU A 166 -8.42 6.36 10.72
N LEU A 167 -7.55 7.34 10.98
CA LEU A 167 -7.78 8.37 12.00
C LEU A 167 -8.60 9.51 11.43
N ASP A 168 -9.52 10.01 12.26
CA ASP A 168 -10.12 11.31 12.00
C ASP A 168 -9.11 12.45 12.29
N ARG A 169 -9.47 13.67 11.89
CA ARG A 169 -8.60 14.84 12.05
C ARG A 169 -8.24 15.11 13.52
N LYS A 170 -9.17 14.91 14.45
CA LYS A 170 -8.91 15.17 15.88
C LYS A 170 -7.95 14.13 16.46
N GLN A 171 -8.11 12.87 16.07
CA GLN A 171 -7.21 11.80 16.45
C GLN A 171 -5.81 12.01 15.87
N GLY A 172 -5.72 12.48 14.61
CA GLY A 172 -4.45 12.84 13.99
C GLY A 172 -3.73 13.98 14.71
N ASP A 173 -4.46 15.06 15.03
CA ASP A 173 -3.91 16.20 15.79
C ASP A 173 -3.40 15.76 17.18
N MET A 174 -4.08 14.81 17.84
CA MET A 174 -3.61 14.22 19.10
C MET A 174 -2.37 13.36 18.90
N ALA A 175 -2.33 12.53 17.86
CA ALA A 175 -1.18 11.66 17.57
C ALA A 175 0.09 12.48 17.28
N GLU A 176 -0.03 13.58 16.52
CA GLU A 176 1.10 14.49 16.27
C GLU A 176 1.54 15.22 17.54
N ARG A 177 0.59 15.64 18.38
CA ARG A 177 0.87 16.42 19.59
C ARG A 177 1.50 15.59 20.72
N TYR A 178 1.19 14.30 20.80
CA TYR A 178 1.66 13.41 21.88
C TYR A 178 2.64 12.32 21.43
N GLY A 179 2.74 12.03 20.13
CA GLY A 179 3.69 11.06 19.57
C GLY A 179 5.17 11.31 19.94
N PRO A 180 5.66 12.57 19.97
CA PRO A 180 7.04 12.86 20.39
C PRO A 180 7.32 12.59 21.87
N LEU A 181 6.30 12.49 22.72
CA LEU A 181 6.46 12.27 24.17
C LEU A 181 6.58 10.78 24.55
N ILE A 182 6.34 9.87 23.60
CA ILE A 182 6.32 8.42 23.83
C ILE A 182 7.60 7.74 23.30
N GLN A 183 8.49 8.48 22.62
CA GLN A 183 9.84 8.02 22.29
C GLN A 183 10.74 8.09 23.54
N LEU A 184 10.57 7.11 24.45
CA LEU A 184 11.48 6.78 25.54
C LEU A 184 12.52 5.76 25.09
#